data_AF-A0A956X4W7-F1
#
_entry.id   AF-A0A956X4W7-F1
#
_cell.length_a   1.000
_cell.length_b   1.000
_cell.length_c   1.000
_cell.angle_alpha   90.00
_cell.angle_beta   90.00
_cell.angle_gamma   90.00
#
_symmetry.space_group_name_H-M   'P 1'
#
loop_
_entity.id
_entity.type
_entity.pdbx_description
1 polymer ?
#
loop_
_entity_poly.entity_id
_entity_poly.type
_entity_poly.pdbx_seq_one_letter_code
_entity_poly.pdbx_strand_id
1 'polypeptide(L)'
;MMEGNATPTHTRPGFGRRLGRSLYRILRAFIIVMVILAVLVGVAWGGLWLYQVVSGEINRSAESVATRFAAQESRIDILRREVDTLLSANPGQDQRLNELDVRFSDLDTRLENLGTDMDRQSQMLDALDASMAVTLDNDAAAAQNITDLGAALTTLQADFNTSTGQIDALGGEIDALTGEVGQVQTGLTTVEATAVAAADLANESQTTVSDMVYSLALFRAWELVVRARLRLLENNYGLAAADVNAAMGTVTAVLNTLPAESDEAVDLSIIQTRLTLAAASLPGNPSQAAADLESVWDGLDDILVARLQPATVQPEQAAATATPGG
;
A
#
# COMPACT_ATOMS: atom_id res chain seq x y z
N MET A 1 115.05 -78.62 57.39
CA MET A 1 115.93 -79.78 57.60
C MET A 1 117.19 -79.51 56.79
N MET A 2 118.18 -78.85 57.41
CA MET A 2 119.35 -79.43 58.12
C MET A 2 120.38 -79.95 57.11
N GLU A 3 121.47 -79.22 56.88
CA GLU A 3 122.80 -79.39 57.55
C GLU A 3 123.52 -80.63 57.01
N GLY A 4 124.82 -80.65 56.71
CA GLY A 4 125.88 -79.73 57.05
C GLY A 4 127.24 -80.28 56.58
N ASN A 5 128.25 -79.46 56.76
CA ASN A 5 129.69 -79.69 56.60
C ASN A 5 130.22 -80.89 57.41
N ALA A 6 131.35 -81.48 56.97
CA ALA A 6 132.60 -81.51 57.75
C ALA A 6 133.77 -82.24 57.03
N THR A 7 134.83 -81.45 56.83
CA THR A 7 136.31 -81.63 56.92
C THR A 7 136.91 -82.87 57.67
N PRO A 8 138.25 -82.97 57.91
CA PRO A 8 139.37 -83.29 57.00
C PRO A 8 140.36 -84.32 57.61
N THR A 9 141.54 -84.57 56.99
CA THR A 9 142.92 -84.49 57.57
C THR A 9 143.98 -85.28 56.79
N HIS A 10 145.21 -84.77 56.88
CA HIS A 10 146.44 -85.10 56.15
C HIS A 10 147.23 -86.30 56.72
N THR A 11 148.05 -86.95 55.88
CA THR A 11 149.48 -87.26 56.18
C THR A 11 150.28 -87.66 54.91
N ARG A 12 151.56 -87.28 54.87
CA ARG A 12 152.65 -87.49 53.87
C ARG A 12 153.61 -88.62 54.36
N PRO A 13 154.78 -88.92 53.73
CA PRO A 13 155.18 -89.18 52.33
C PRO A 13 156.12 -90.42 52.17
N GLY A 14 156.56 -90.74 50.94
CA GLY A 14 157.65 -91.70 50.65
C GLY A 14 158.29 -91.48 49.27
N PHE A 15 159.61 -91.55 49.20
CA PHE A 15 160.48 -90.92 48.21
C PHE A 15 160.93 -91.93 47.14
N GLY A 16 160.13 -92.09 46.07
CA GLY A 16 160.37 -92.98 44.91
C GLY A 16 160.35 -92.27 43.55
N ARG A 17 160.82 -91.02 43.54
CA ARG A 17 161.25 -90.23 42.37
C ARG A 17 162.22 -91.10 41.52
N ARG A 18 162.12 -91.26 40.19
CA ARG A 18 162.18 -90.16 39.21
C ARG A 18 162.04 -90.57 37.72
N LEU A 19 161.61 -91.77 37.34
CA LEU A 19 161.65 -92.20 35.90
C LEU A 19 160.31 -92.46 35.16
N GLY A 20 159.13 -92.56 35.81
CA GLY A 20 157.86 -92.91 35.12
C GLY A 20 156.87 -91.76 34.83
N ARG A 21 157.20 -90.52 35.19
CA ARG A 21 156.25 -89.38 35.26
C ARG A 21 155.92 -88.70 33.91
N SER A 22 156.61 -89.05 32.83
CA SER A 22 156.38 -88.47 31.49
C SER A 22 155.21 -89.13 30.73
N LEU A 23 154.98 -90.44 30.89
CA LEU A 23 153.93 -91.15 30.15
C LEU A 23 152.51 -90.71 30.54
N TYR A 24 152.26 -90.48 31.83
CA TYR A 24 150.92 -90.08 32.30
C TYR A 24 150.50 -88.66 31.84
N ARG A 25 151.47 -87.76 31.60
CA ARG A 25 151.15 -86.42 31.06
C ARG A 25 150.70 -86.46 29.60
N ILE A 26 151.21 -87.42 28.80
CA ILE A 26 150.80 -87.58 27.40
C ILE A 26 149.36 -88.14 27.32
N LEU A 27 149.03 -89.14 28.16
CA LEU A 27 147.68 -89.71 28.19
C LEU A 27 146.61 -88.69 28.63
N ARG A 28 146.93 -87.85 29.63
CA ARG A 28 146.01 -86.79 30.09
C ARG A 28 145.76 -85.72 29.02
N ALA A 29 146.77 -85.38 28.21
CA ALA A 29 146.60 -84.43 27.11
C ALA A 29 145.68 -84.99 26.00
N PHE A 30 145.77 -86.29 25.71
CA PHE A 30 144.96 -86.93 24.68
C PHE A 30 143.45 -86.90 24.98
N ILE A 31 143.05 -87.15 26.23
CA ILE A 31 141.64 -87.13 26.63
C ILE A 31 141.03 -85.72 26.52
N ILE A 32 141.78 -84.67 26.89
CA ILE A 32 141.30 -83.28 26.83
C ILE A 32 141.07 -82.85 25.37
N VAL A 33 141.96 -83.23 24.46
CA VAL A 33 141.80 -82.93 23.02
C VAL A 33 140.56 -83.61 22.44
N MET A 34 140.27 -84.85 22.86
CA MET A 34 139.12 -85.61 22.37
C MET A 34 137.78 -85.00 22.83
N VAL A 35 137.71 -84.47 24.05
CA VAL A 35 136.53 -83.74 24.55
C VAL A 35 136.32 -82.41 23.80
N ILE A 36 137.39 -81.67 23.49
CA ILE A 36 137.29 -80.42 22.72
C ILE A 36 136.76 -80.70 21.30
N LEU A 37 137.23 -81.78 20.67
CA LEU A 37 136.71 -82.22 19.37
C LEU A 37 135.23 -82.60 19.42
N ALA A 38 134.80 -83.33 20.45
CA ALA A 38 133.39 -83.68 20.62
C ALA A 38 132.49 -82.44 20.80
N VAL A 39 132.96 -81.42 21.53
CA VAL A 39 132.24 -80.15 21.68
C VAL A 39 132.18 -79.40 20.34
N LEU A 40 133.28 -79.34 19.58
CA LEU A 40 133.28 -78.69 18.27
C LEU A 40 132.35 -79.37 17.26
N VAL A 41 132.30 -80.70 17.25
CA VAL A 41 131.35 -81.45 16.41
C VAL A 41 129.92 -81.17 16.86
N GLY A 42 129.64 -81.15 18.17
CA GLY A 42 128.33 -80.82 18.71
C GLY A 42 127.86 -79.40 18.31
N VAL A 43 128.75 -78.41 18.34
CA VAL A 43 128.44 -77.03 17.94
C VAL A 43 128.21 -76.94 16.41
N ALA A 44 129.03 -77.60 15.60
CA ALA A 44 128.88 -77.59 14.15
C ALA A 44 127.56 -78.25 13.71
N TRP A 45 127.20 -79.39 14.32
CA TRP A 45 125.94 -80.07 14.02
C TRP A 45 124.73 -79.30 14.53
N GLY A 46 124.82 -78.71 15.73
CA GLY A 46 123.77 -77.83 16.26
C GLY A 46 123.52 -76.59 15.40
N GLY A 47 124.59 -76.01 14.83
CA GLY A 47 124.49 -74.86 13.91
C GLY A 47 123.76 -75.20 12.59
N LEU A 48 124.01 -76.38 12.03
CA LEU A 48 123.42 -76.79 10.75
C LEU A 48 121.93 -77.13 10.87
N TRP A 49 121.53 -77.74 12.00
CA TRP A 49 120.11 -77.98 12.30
C TRP A 49 119.34 -76.65 12.46
N LEU A 50 119.92 -75.67 13.16
CA LEU A 50 119.30 -74.35 13.33
C LEU A 50 119.13 -73.60 12.00
N TYR A 51 120.12 -73.69 11.10
CA TYR A 51 120.04 -73.07 9.77
C TYR A 51 118.93 -73.67 8.91
N GLN A 52 118.74 -74.99 8.94
CA GLN A 52 117.66 -75.65 8.18
C GLN A 52 116.27 -75.27 8.68
N VAL A 53 116.08 -75.18 10.01
CA VAL A 53 114.79 -74.80 10.59
C VAL A 53 114.43 -73.34 10.28
N VAL A 54 115.39 -72.41 10.39
CA VAL A 54 115.13 -70.98 10.13
C VAL A 54 114.85 -70.70 8.64
N SER A 55 115.55 -71.38 7.73
CA SER A 55 115.37 -71.18 6.28
C SER A 55 114.00 -71.66 5.78
N GLY A 56 113.48 -72.77 6.33
CA GLY A 56 112.16 -73.29 5.99
C GLY A 56 111.02 -72.38 6.44
N GLU A 57 111.19 -71.72 7.59
CA GLU A 57 110.19 -70.79 8.13
C GLU A 57 110.16 -69.47 7.34
N ILE A 58 111.33 -69.00 6.87
CA ILE A 58 111.42 -67.78 6.04
C ILE A 58 110.73 -67.98 4.68
N ASN A 59 110.88 -69.13 4.01
CA ASN A 59 110.20 -69.39 2.74
C ASN A 59 108.67 -69.50 2.90
N ARG A 60 108.18 -70.13 3.98
CA ARG A 60 106.74 -70.16 4.30
C ARG A 60 106.19 -68.77 4.61
N SER A 61 106.99 -67.92 5.26
CA SER A 61 106.61 -66.54 5.55
C SER A 61 106.51 -65.67 4.27
N ALA A 62 107.39 -65.88 3.29
CA ALA A 62 107.34 -65.17 2.01
C ALA A 62 106.10 -65.54 1.18
N GLU A 63 105.71 -66.82 1.16
CA GLU A 63 104.50 -67.29 0.47
C GLU A 63 103.22 -66.83 1.17
N SER A 64 103.22 -66.78 2.52
CA SER A 64 102.13 -66.19 3.29
C SER A 64 102.00 -64.68 3.07
N VAL A 65 103.12 -63.97 2.86
CA VAL A 65 103.10 -62.53 2.55
C VAL A 65 102.62 -62.31 1.12
N ALA A 66 103.06 -63.11 0.15
CA ALA A 66 102.60 -63.04 -1.24
C ALA A 66 101.09 -63.32 -1.38
N THR A 67 100.57 -64.32 -0.68
CA THR A 67 99.12 -64.61 -0.64
C THR A 67 98.33 -63.48 0.03
N ARG A 68 98.86 -62.86 1.08
CA ARG A 68 98.25 -61.66 1.69
C ARG A 68 98.26 -60.47 0.75
N PHE A 69 99.35 -60.23 0.00
CA PHE A 69 99.41 -59.18 -1.01
C PHE A 69 98.43 -59.44 -2.15
N ALA A 70 98.34 -60.66 -2.67
CA ALA A 70 97.34 -61.01 -3.69
C ALA A 70 95.90 -60.85 -3.18
N ALA A 71 95.66 -61.19 -1.92
CA ALA A 71 94.36 -60.96 -1.27
C ALA A 71 94.08 -59.47 -1.04
N GLN A 72 95.10 -58.66 -0.73
CA GLN A 72 94.97 -57.20 -0.62
C GLN A 72 94.71 -56.56 -1.99
N GLU A 73 95.38 -57.00 -3.04
CA GLU A 73 95.17 -56.51 -4.42
C GLU A 73 93.74 -56.81 -4.88
N SER A 74 93.26 -58.04 -4.66
CA SER A 74 91.87 -58.41 -4.96
C SER A 74 90.87 -57.56 -4.17
N ARG A 75 91.15 -57.24 -2.90
CA ARG A 75 90.31 -56.33 -2.10
C ARG A 75 90.34 -54.90 -2.66
N ILE A 76 91.49 -54.41 -3.10
CA ILE A 76 91.61 -53.08 -3.72
C ILE A 76 90.82 -53.01 -5.03
N ASP A 77 90.86 -54.05 -5.85
CA ASP A 77 90.09 -54.12 -7.10
C ASP A 77 88.58 -54.20 -6.84
N ILE A 78 88.16 -54.93 -5.80
CA ILE A 78 86.76 -54.97 -5.38
C ILE A 78 86.32 -53.59 -4.89
N LEU A 79 87.13 -52.94 -4.04
CA LEU A 79 86.85 -51.59 -3.55
C LEU A 79 86.83 -50.56 -4.68
N ARG A 80 87.71 -50.66 -5.69
CA ARG A 80 87.67 -49.78 -6.86
C ARG A 80 86.40 -49.96 -7.67
N ARG A 81 86.01 -51.21 -7.94
CA ARG A 81 84.74 -51.49 -8.62
C ARG A 81 83.54 -51.00 -7.82
N GLU A 82 83.58 -51.15 -6.49
CA GLU A 82 82.54 -50.64 -5.60
C GLU A 82 82.50 -49.11 -5.62
N VAL A 83 83.65 -48.43 -5.55
CA VAL A 83 83.77 -46.97 -5.68
C VAL A 83 83.28 -46.49 -7.05
N ASP A 84 83.64 -47.14 -8.16
CA ASP A 84 83.17 -46.77 -9.50
C ASP A 84 81.65 -47.01 -9.65
N THR A 85 81.13 -48.07 -9.03
CA THR A 85 79.68 -48.34 -8.98
C THR A 85 78.95 -47.28 -8.16
N LEU A 86 79.51 -46.86 -7.02
CA LEU A 86 78.96 -45.77 -6.20
C LEU A 86 79.08 -44.42 -6.93
N LEU A 87 80.20 -44.14 -7.60
CA LEU A 87 80.42 -42.91 -8.36
C LEU A 87 79.49 -42.81 -9.56
N SER A 88 79.15 -43.93 -10.21
CA SER A 88 78.20 -43.96 -11.32
C SER A 88 76.74 -43.96 -10.87
N ALA A 89 76.43 -44.47 -9.67
CA ALA A 89 75.10 -44.39 -9.07
C ALA A 89 74.77 -42.98 -8.53
N ASN A 90 75.78 -42.23 -8.06
CA ASN A 90 75.62 -40.91 -7.44
C ASN A 90 74.96 -39.86 -8.39
N PRO A 91 75.38 -39.69 -9.66
CA PRO A 91 74.69 -38.83 -10.62
C PRO A 91 73.23 -39.21 -10.86
N GLY A 92 72.90 -40.51 -10.81
CA GLY A 92 71.52 -40.98 -10.94
C GLY A 92 70.67 -40.65 -9.71
N GLN A 93 71.27 -40.59 -8.52
CA GLN A 93 70.61 -40.11 -7.30
C GLN A 93 70.41 -38.59 -7.35
N ASP A 94 71.41 -37.81 -7.79
CA ASP A 94 71.28 -36.36 -7.96
C ASP A 94 70.16 -35.98 -8.95
N GLN A 95 70.03 -36.72 -10.05
CA GLN A 95 68.93 -36.54 -11.00
C GLN A 95 67.56 -36.78 -10.35
N ARG A 96 67.42 -37.83 -9.53
CA ARG A 96 66.18 -38.12 -8.80
C ARG A 96 65.87 -37.07 -7.75
N LEU A 97 66.87 -36.55 -7.05
CA LEU A 97 66.70 -35.47 -6.09
C LEU A 97 66.24 -34.19 -6.79
N ASN A 98 66.85 -33.82 -7.92
CA ASN A 98 66.43 -32.67 -8.72
C ASN A 98 65.00 -32.84 -9.25
N GLU A 99 64.60 -34.03 -9.71
CA GLU A 99 63.24 -34.28 -10.17
C GLU A 99 62.22 -34.17 -9.02
N LEU A 100 62.55 -34.72 -7.85
CA LEU A 100 61.72 -34.58 -6.65
C LEU A 100 61.57 -33.11 -6.24
N ASP A 101 62.65 -32.32 -6.29
CA ASP A 101 62.61 -30.89 -5.96
C ASP A 101 61.70 -30.10 -6.90
N VAL A 102 61.80 -30.34 -8.21
CA VAL A 102 60.89 -29.75 -9.20
C VAL A 102 59.44 -30.16 -8.93
N ARG A 103 59.17 -31.42 -8.60
CA ARG A 103 57.83 -31.90 -8.26
C ARG A 103 57.30 -31.27 -6.97
N PHE A 104 58.15 -31.06 -5.96
CA PHE A 104 57.77 -30.36 -4.74
C PHE A 104 57.43 -28.89 -5.00
N SER A 105 58.23 -28.19 -5.83
CA SER A 105 57.94 -26.82 -6.23
C SER A 105 56.62 -26.70 -7.03
N ASP A 106 56.33 -27.65 -7.93
CA ASP A 106 55.06 -27.70 -8.65
C ASP A 106 53.87 -27.98 -7.70
N LEU A 107 54.02 -28.91 -6.76
CA LEU A 107 53.00 -29.18 -5.73
C LEU A 107 52.75 -27.96 -4.85
N ASP A 108 53.80 -27.23 -4.44
CA ASP A 108 53.69 -26.02 -3.63
C ASP A 108 52.91 -24.93 -4.38
N THR A 109 53.24 -24.72 -5.66
CA THR A 109 52.52 -23.80 -6.54
C THR A 109 51.04 -24.20 -6.70
N ARG A 110 50.75 -25.50 -6.85
CA ARG A 110 49.36 -25.99 -6.93
C ARG A 110 48.60 -25.81 -5.63
N LEU A 111 49.25 -26.01 -4.48
CA LEU A 111 48.63 -25.79 -3.17
C LEU A 111 48.35 -24.31 -2.91
N GLU A 112 49.25 -23.42 -3.31
CA GLU A 112 49.03 -21.97 -3.25
C GLU A 112 47.84 -21.55 -4.12
N ASN A 113 47.80 -22.02 -5.37
CA ASN A 113 46.68 -21.77 -6.28
C ASN A 113 45.35 -22.31 -5.72
N LEU A 114 45.35 -23.51 -5.13
CA LEU A 114 44.15 -24.08 -4.52
C LEU A 114 43.69 -23.25 -3.30
N GLY A 115 44.65 -22.77 -2.49
CA GLY A 115 44.35 -21.86 -1.38
C GLY A 115 43.69 -20.57 -1.85
N THR A 116 44.23 -19.94 -2.90
CA THR A 116 43.64 -18.71 -3.45
C THR A 116 42.26 -18.93 -4.09
N ASP A 117 42.03 -20.08 -4.75
CA ASP A 117 40.70 -20.41 -5.29
C ASP A 117 39.69 -20.68 -4.18
N MET A 118 40.08 -21.38 -3.12
CA MET A 118 39.24 -21.57 -1.93
C MET A 118 38.85 -20.24 -1.26
N ASP A 119 39.81 -19.32 -1.10
CA ASP A 119 39.53 -17.98 -0.54
C ASP A 119 38.54 -17.20 -1.42
N ARG A 120 38.69 -17.30 -2.74
CA ARG A 120 37.77 -16.67 -3.69
C ARG A 120 36.37 -17.28 -3.62
N GLN A 121 36.26 -18.61 -3.54
CA GLN A 121 34.98 -19.29 -3.37
C GLN A 121 34.30 -18.91 -2.05
N SER A 122 35.05 -18.81 -0.95
CA SER A 122 34.53 -18.34 0.33
C SER A 122 33.94 -16.94 0.22
N GLN A 123 34.66 -16.00 -0.40
CA GLN A 123 34.16 -14.64 -0.62
C GLN A 123 32.90 -14.59 -1.51
N MET A 124 32.81 -15.46 -2.53
CA MET A 124 31.62 -15.57 -3.36
C MET A 124 30.41 -16.09 -2.59
N LEU A 125 30.61 -17.06 -1.68
CA LEU A 125 29.54 -17.56 -0.81
C LEU A 125 29.08 -16.50 0.18
N ASP A 126 29.99 -15.75 0.79
CA ASP A 126 29.65 -14.63 1.70
C ASP A 126 28.84 -13.54 0.97
N ALA A 127 29.23 -13.20 -0.26
CA ALA A 127 28.51 -12.24 -1.09
C ALA A 127 27.11 -12.74 -1.50
N LEU A 128 26.98 -14.04 -1.80
CA LEU A 128 25.71 -14.66 -2.12
C LEU A 128 24.77 -14.68 -0.91
N ASP A 129 25.29 -15.00 0.28
CA ASP A 129 24.52 -14.98 1.53
C ASP A 129 24.00 -13.57 1.85
N ALA A 130 24.87 -12.56 1.72
CA ALA A 130 24.47 -11.16 1.87
C ALA A 130 23.41 -10.73 0.85
N SER A 131 23.53 -11.14 -0.42
CA SER A 131 22.52 -10.86 -1.44
C SER A 131 21.18 -11.54 -1.14
N MET A 132 21.21 -12.79 -0.67
CA MET A 132 20.00 -13.54 -0.33
C MET A 132 19.29 -12.89 0.87
N ALA A 133 20.03 -12.45 1.89
CA ALA A 133 19.46 -11.73 3.02
C ALA A 133 18.73 -10.44 2.59
N VAL A 134 19.35 -9.64 1.71
CA VAL A 134 18.71 -8.43 1.17
C VAL A 134 17.45 -8.75 0.36
N THR A 135 17.47 -9.80 -0.46
CA THR A 135 16.28 -10.23 -1.22
C THR A 135 15.15 -10.65 -0.28
N LEU A 136 15.46 -11.41 0.78
CA LEU A 136 14.46 -11.82 1.78
C LEU A 136 13.84 -10.63 2.50
N ASP A 137 14.63 -9.61 2.85
CA ASP A 137 14.13 -8.38 3.46
C ASP A 137 13.22 -7.59 2.50
N ASN A 138 13.59 -7.50 1.22
CA ASN A 138 12.78 -6.85 0.19
C ASN A 138 11.46 -7.60 -0.04
N ASP A 139 11.48 -8.93 -0.07
CA ASP A 139 10.30 -9.77 -0.23
C ASP A 139 9.36 -9.62 0.98
N ALA A 140 9.91 -9.55 2.20
CA ALA A 140 9.13 -9.29 3.41
C ALA A 140 8.46 -7.90 3.37
N ALA A 141 9.19 -6.87 2.95
CA ALA A 141 8.64 -5.52 2.79
C ALA A 141 7.56 -5.47 1.69
N ALA A 142 7.76 -6.16 0.56
CA ALA A 142 6.78 -6.25 -0.51
C ALA A 142 5.50 -6.97 -0.04
N ALA A 143 5.62 -8.07 0.71
CA ALA A 143 4.48 -8.77 1.29
C ALA A 143 3.67 -7.88 2.26
N GLN A 144 4.36 -7.06 3.07
CA GLN A 144 3.69 -6.09 3.93
C GLN A 144 2.95 -5.02 3.11
N ASN A 145 3.58 -4.44 2.09
CA ASN A 145 2.94 -3.45 1.22
C ASN A 145 1.70 -4.01 0.52
N ILE A 146 1.73 -5.28 0.07
CA ILE A 146 0.56 -5.95 -0.54
C ILE A 146 -0.57 -6.07 0.49
N THR A 147 -0.25 -6.42 1.73
CA THR A 147 -1.22 -6.51 2.83
C THR A 147 -1.86 -5.15 3.12
N ASP A 148 -1.05 -4.10 3.20
CA ASP A 148 -1.51 -2.73 3.46
C ASP A 148 -2.38 -2.21 2.31
N LEU A 149 -1.99 -2.46 1.05
CA LEU A 149 -2.80 -2.14 -0.12
C LEU A 149 -4.12 -2.89 -0.13
N GLY A 150 -4.14 -4.16 0.29
CA GLY A 150 -5.37 -4.95 0.44
C GLY A 150 -6.33 -4.35 1.48
N ALA A 151 -5.79 -3.89 2.62
CA ALA A 151 -6.57 -3.21 3.64
C ALA A 151 -7.11 -1.85 3.17
N ALA A 152 -6.30 -1.07 2.46
CA ALA A 152 -6.70 0.20 1.87
C ALA A 152 -7.81 0.02 0.82
N LEU A 153 -7.71 -1.00 -0.05
CA LEU A 153 -8.74 -1.31 -1.04
C LEU A 153 -10.07 -1.73 -0.38
N THR A 154 -10.00 -2.51 0.69
CA THR A 154 -11.19 -2.91 1.47
C THR A 154 -11.87 -1.70 2.10
N THR A 155 -11.08 -0.75 2.62
CA THR A 155 -11.59 0.50 3.19
C THR A 155 -12.26 1.36 2.10
N LEU A 156 -11.59 1.54 0.96
CA LEU A 156 -12.13 2.29 -0.17
C LEU A 156 -13.44 1.67 -0.70
N GLN A 157 -13.53 0.34 -0.72
CA GLN A 157 -14.76 -0.35 -1.10
C GLN A 157 -15.91 -0.08 -0.11
N ALA A 158 -15.62 -0.04 1.19
CA ALA A 158 -16.61 0.31 2.21
C ALA A 158 -17.07 1.77 2.09
N ASP A 159 -16.14 2.69 1.82
CA ASP A 159 -16.44 4.11 1.59
C ASP A 159 -17.30 4.28 0.33
N PHE A 160 -16.99 3.57 -0.76
CA PHE A 160 -17.79 3.60 -1.98
C PHE A 160 -19.23 3.12 -1.73
N ASN A 161 -19.40 1.99 -1.04
CA ASN A 161 -20.72 1.47 -0.69
C ASN A 161 -21.51 2.47 0.19
N THR A 162 -20.83 3.13 1.12
CA THR A 162 -21.44 4.17 1.97
C THR A 162 -21.88 5.36 1.12
N SER A 163 -21.04 5.83 0.21
CA SER A 163 -21.37 6.92 -0.70
C SER A 163 -22.53 6.57 -1.64
N THR A 164 -22.58 5.34 -2.15
CA THR A 164 -23.73 4.87 -2.95
C THR A 164 -25.02 4.92 -2.13
N GLY A 165 -25.00 4.44 -0.89
CA GLY A 165 -26.18 4.51 -0.01
C GLY A 165 -26.62 5.95 0.30
N GLN A 166 -25.67 6.88 0.43
CA GLN A 166 -25.98 8.31 0.61
C GLN A 166 -26.59 8.93 -0.66
N ILE A 167 -26.10 8.56 -1.84
CA ILE A 167 -26.65 9.02 -3.13
C ILE A 167 -28.09 8.52 -3.29
N ASP A 168 -28.36 7.26 -2.96
CA ASP A 168 -29.71 6.69 -3.04
C ASP A 168 -30.68 7.39 -2.07
N ALA A 169 -30.23 7.70 -0.85
CA ALA A 169 -31.01 8.44 0.13
C ALA A 169 -31.35 9.87 -0.36
N LEU A 170 -30.36 10.60 -0.88
CA LEU A 170 -30.57 11.91 -1.48
C LEU A 170 -31.50 11.86 -2.69
N GLY A 171 -31.43 10.80 -3.51
CA GLY A 171 -32.37 10.56 -4.60
C GLY A 171 -33.81 10.46 -4.08
N GLY A 172 -34.04 9.68 -3.03
CA GLY A 172 -35.37 9.59 -2.40
C GLY A 172 -35.89 10.90 -1.81
N GLU A 173 -35.00 11.70 -1.21
CA GLU A 173 -35.35 13.05 -0.70
C GLU A 173 -35.75 14.01 -1.84
N ILE A 174 -35.04 13.97 -2.97
CA ILE A 174 -35.35 14.78 -4.16
C ILE A 174 -36.71 14.38 -4.76
N ASP A 175 -37.00 13.09 -4.84
CA ASP A 175 -38.29 12.60 -5.33
C ASP A 175 -39.45 13.06 -4.44
N ALA A 176 -39.27 12.98 -3.12
CA ALA A 176 -40.25 13.47 -2.15
C ALA A 176 -40.50 14.98 -2.30
N LEU A 177 -39.43 15.78 -2.37
CA LEU A 177 -39.52 17.23 -2.55
C LEU A 177 -40.19 17.60 -3.87
N THR A 178 -39.88 16.88 -4.95
CA THR A 178 -40.53 17.06 -6.26
C THR A 178 -42.03 16.79 -6.18
N GLY A 179 -42.43 15.76 -5.43
CA GLY A 179 -43.83 15.46 -5.14
C GLY A 179 -44.52 16.56 -4.34
N GLU A 180 -43.89 17.07 -3.28
CA GLU A 180 -44.43 18.17 -2.46
C GLU A 180 -44.60 19.46 -3.29
N VAL A 181 -43.63 19.82 -4.12
CA VAL A 181 -43.72 20.98 -5.02
C VAL A 181 -44.90 20.83 -5.99
N GLY A 182 -45.12 19.64 -6.55
CA GLY A 182 -46.26 19.36 -7.42
C GLY A 182 -47.62 19.50 -6.69
N GLN A 183 -47.69 19.08 -5.43
CA GLN A 183 -48.89 19.26 -4.60
C GLN A 183 -49.14 20.74 -4.28
N VAL A 184 -48.10 21.50 -3.93
CA VAL A 184 -48.20 22.94 -3.69
C VAL A 184 -48.67 23.68 -4.94
N GLN A 185 -48.14 23.34 -6.12
CA GLN A 185 -48.59 23.94 -7.39
C GLN A 185 -50.07 23.65 -7.66
N THR A 186 -50.51 22.41 -7.44
CA THR A 186 -51.93 22.03 -7.57
C THR A 186 -52.82 22.79 -6.58
N GLY A 187 -52.35 22.92 -5.33
CA GLY A 187 -53.02 23.70 -4.30
C GLY A 187 -53.15 25.17 -4.68
N LEU A 188 -52.10 25.76 -5.25
CA LEU A 188 -52.09 27.15 -5.71
C LEU A 188 -53.11 27.39 -6.82
N THR A 189 -53.16 26.52 -7.84
CA THR A 189 -54.16 26.61 -8.92
C THR A 189 -55.59 26.49 -8.37
N THR A 190 -55.81 25.64 -7.38
CA THR A 190 -57.12 25.51 -6.72
C THR A 190 -57.48 26.80 -5.97
N VAL A 191 -56.55 27.36 -5.20
CA VAL A 191 -56.76 28.62 -4.47
C VAL A 191 -57.05 29.76 -5.43
N GLU A 192 -56.31 29.88 -6.52
CA GLU A 192 -56.54 30.90 -7.55
C GLU A 192 -57.95 30.80 -8.15
N ALA A 193 -58.38 29.59 -8.52
CA ALA A 193 -59.74 29.35 -9.01
C ALA A 193 -60.81 29.73 -7.98
N THR A 194 -60.61 29.38 -6.70
CA THR A 194 -61.55 29.77 -5.64
C THR A 194 -61.58 31.27 -5.38
N ALA A 195 -60.45 31.96 -5.51
CA ALA A 195 -60.37 33.41 -5.32
C ALA A 195 -61.09 34.15 -6.45
N VAL A 196 -60.95 33.70 -7.69
CA VAL A 196 -61.70 34.25 -8.84
C VAL A 196 -63.20 34.04 -8.64
N ALA A 197 -63.63 32.82 -8.32
CA ALA A 197 -65.05 32.53 -8.08
C ALA A 197 -65.63 33.36 -6.92
N ALA A 198 -64.85 33.58 -5.85
CA ALA A 198 -65.26 34.43 -4.74
C ALA A 198 -65.38 35.91 -5.14
N ALA A 199 -64.48 36.40 -5.99
CA ALA A 199 -64.53 37.77 -6.51
C ALA A 199 -65.76 37.97 -7.43
N ASP A 200 -66.05 37.02 -8.31
CA ASP A 200 -67.23 37.05 -9.17
C ASP A 200 -68.52 37.06 -8.36
N LEU A 201 -68.63 36.19 -7.35
CA LEU A 201 -69.78 36.15 -6.44
C LEU A 201 -69.95 37.46 -5.64
N ALA A 202 -68.84 38.07 -5.20
CA ALA A 202 -68.89 39.34 -4.49
C ALA A 202 -69.40 40.47 -5.41
N ASN A 203 -68.96 40.51 -6.67
CA ASN A 203 -69.41 41.48 -7.65
C ASN A 203 -70.90 41.30 -8.00
N GLU A 204 -71.34 40.05 -8.18
CA GLU A 204 -72.74 39.72 -8.42
C GLU A 204 -73.60 40.16 -7.23
N SER A 205 -73.20 39.80 -6.01
CA SER A 205 -73.92 40.19 -4.79
C SER A 205 -74.01 41.71 -4.63
N GLN A 206 -72.92 42.44 -4.89
CA GLN A 206 -72.92 43.91 -4.84
C GLN A 206 -73.89 44.51 -5.86
N THR A 207 -73.97 43.94 -7.05
CA THR A 207 -74.90 44.36 -8.10
C THR A 207 -76.35 44.12 -7.68
N THR A 208 -76.67 42.90 -7.21
CA THR A 208 -78.01 42.55 -6.72
C THR A 208 -78.43 43.44 -5.54
N VAL A 209 -77.54 43.71 -4.59
CA VAL A 209 -77.84 44.58 -3.44
C VAL A 209 -78.12 46.01 -3.91
N SER A 210 -77.32 46.54 -4.84
CA SER A 210 -77.55 47.88 -5.37
C SER A 210 -78.90 47.98 -6.09
N ASP A 211 -79.25 46.97 -6.90
CA ASP A 211 -80.52 46.92 -7.61
C ASP A 211 -81.74 46.82 -6.67
N MET A 212 -81.63 46.01 -5.60
CA MET A 212 -82.65 45.95 -4.55
C MET A 212 -82.83 47.29 -3.83
N VAL A 213 -81.72 47.98 -3.51
CA VAL A 213 -81.76 49.30 -2.86
C VAL A 213 -82.45 50.33 -3.75
N TYR A 214 -82.17 50.33 -5.05
CA TYR A 214 -82.84 51.23 -6.01
C TYR A 214 -84.33 50.93 -6.12
N SER A 215 -84.70 49.66 -6.27
CA SER A 215 -86.11 49.24 -6.35
C SER A 215 -86.89 49.66 -5.11
N LEU A 216 -86.32 49.47 -3.90
CA LEU A 216 -86.96 49.89 -2.65
C LEU A 216 -87.11 51.41 -2.54
N ALA A 217 -86.11 52.17 -2.99
CA ALA A 217 -86.17 53.62 -3.01
C ALA A 217 -87.26 54.13 -3.97
N LEU A 218 -87.40 53.51 -5.15
CA LEU A 218 -88.46 53.83 -6.11
C LEU A 218 -89.85 53.49 -5.56
N PHE A 219 -90.02 52.33 -4.91
CA PHE A 219 -91.28 51.98 -4.24
C PHE A 219 -91.67 53.01 -3.17
N ARG A 220 -90.69 53.49 -2.39
CA ARG A 220 -90.92 54.55 -1.41
C ARG A 220 -91.33 55.86 -2.07
N ALA A 221 -90.70 56.25 -3.17
CA ALA A 221 -91.09 57.46 -3.92
C ALA A 221 -92.52 57.33 -4.45
N TRP A 222 -92.88 56.17 -4.98
CA TRP A 222 -94.23 55.85 -5.46
C TRP A 222 -95.27 55.94 -4.33
N GLU A 223 -94.99 55.35 -3.15
CA GLU A 223 -95.86 55.45 -1.97
C GLU A 223 -96.11 56.92 -1.56
N LEU A 224 -95.03 57.72 -1.52
CA LEU A 224 -95.11 59.14 -1.16
C LEU A 224 -95.97 59.93 -2.16
N VAL A 225 -95.88 59.62 -3.45
CA VAL A 225 -96.71 60.25 -4.50
C VAL A 225 -98.18 59.87 -4.32
N VAL A 226 -98.49 58.59 -4.10
CA VAL A 226 -99.87 58.14 -3.82
C VAL A 226 -100.43 58.84 -2.59
N ARG A 227 -99.64 58.97 -1.52
CA ARG A 227 -100.06 59.67 -0.30
C ARG A 227 -100.27 61.17 -0.52
N ALA A 228 -99.41 61.82 -1.30
CA ALA A 228 -99.58 63.22 -1.68
C ALA A 228 -100.91 63.42 -2.43
N ARG A 229 -101.22 62.55 -3.40
CA ARG A 229 -102.49 62.58 -4.15
C ARG A 229 -103.70 62.41 -3.25
N LEU A 230 -103.67 61.46 -2.32
CA LEU A 230 -104.74 61.28 -1.34
C LEU A 230 -104.95 62.54 -0.49
N ARG A 231 -103.86 63.16 -0.01
CA ARG A 231 -103.93 64.41 0.77
C ARG A 231 -104.48 65.58 -0.03
N LEU A 232 -104.28 65.62 -1.35
CA LEU A 232 -104.95 66.61 -2.21
C LEU A 232 -106.47 66.40 -2.23
N LEU A 233 -106.94 65.15 -2.30
CA LEU A 233 -108.37 64.83 -2.24
C LEU A 233 -108.99 65.20 -0.89
N GLU A 234 -108.21 65.12 0.19
CA GLU A 234 -108.60 65.52 1.54
C GLU A 234 -108.51 67.04 1.79
N ASN A 235 -108.11 67.84 0.79
CA ASN A 235 -107.81 69.28 0.92
C ASN A 235 -106.69 69.62 1.92
N ASN A 236 -105.77 68.70 2.18
CA ASN A 236 -104.64 68.88 3.10
C ASN A 236 -103.35 69.22 2.36
N TYR A 237 -103.30 70.41 1.77
CA TYR A 237 -102.23 70.82 0.85
C TYR A 237 -100.85 70.91 1.50
N GLY A 238 -100.76 71.29 2.77
CA GLY A 238 -99.48 71.38 3.49
C GLY A 238 -98.82 70.02 3.66
N LEU A 239 -99.62 69.01 4.05
CA LEU A 239 -99.13 67.64 4.12
C LEU A 239 -98.88 67.03 2.73
N ALA A 240 -99.65 67.40 1.72
CA ALA A 240 -99.38 66.98 0.33
C ALA A 240 -98.03 67.52 -0.14
N ALA A 241 -97.75 68.81 0.06
CA ALA A 241 -96.47 69.42 -0.29
C ALA A 241 -95.28 68.77 0.44
N ALA A 242 -95.46 68.39 1.71
CA ALA A 242 -94.44 67.66 2.46
C ALA A 242 -94.11 66.30 1.83
N ASP A 243 -95.12 65.57 1.35
CA ASP A 243 -94.93 64.28 0.67
C ASP A 243 -94.27 64.43 -0.69
N VAL A 244 -94.67 65.43 -1.48
CA VAL A 244 -94.03 65.73 -2.78
C VAL A 244 -92.55 66.05 -2.60
N ASN A 245 -92.20 66.86 -1.60
CA ASN A 245 -90.80 67.17 -1.30
C ASN A 245 -90.01 65.94 -0.84
N ALA A 246 -90.62 65.05 -0.05
CA ALA A 246 -89.99 63.79 0.36
C ALA A 246 -89.80 62.82 -0.83
N ALA A 247 -90.77 62.73 -1.74
CA ALA A 247 -90.68 61.95 -2.97
C ALA A 247 -89.55 62.49 -3.85
N MET A 248 -89.49 63.80 -4.05
CA MET A 248 -88.44 64.48 -4.82
C MET A 248 -87.04 64.22 -4.24
N GLY A 249 -86.88 64.25 -2.92
CA GLY A 249 -85.62 63.90 -2.26
C GLY A 249 -85.21 62.44 -2.53
N THR A 250 -86.17 61.52 -2.53
CA THR A 250 -85.93 60.09 -2.80
C THR A 250 -85.52 59.86 -4.26
N VAL A 251 -86.27 60.44 -5.22
CA VAL A 251 -85.95 60.36 -6.66
C VAL A 251 -84.59 60.98 -6.97
N THR A 252 -84.28 62.14 -6.36
CA THR A 252 -82.97 62.79 -6.53
C THR A 252 -81.82 61.93 -6.00
N ALA A 253 -82.02 61.24 -4.87
CA ALA A 253 -81.02 60.33 -4.33
C ALA A 253 -80.73 59.17 -5.29
N VAL A 254 -81.76 58.59 -5.91
CA VAL A 254 -81.60 57.51 -6.92
C VAL A 254 -80.92 58.04 -8.19
N LEU A 255 -81.35 59.20 -8.71
CA LEU A 255 -80.73 59.86 -9.87
C LEU A 255 -79.23 60.08 -9.70
N ASN A 256 -78.79 60.51 -8.52
CA ASN A 256 -77.36 60.76 -8.23
C ASN A 256 -76.51 59.48 -8.21
N THR A 257 -77.14 58.32 -8.09
CA THR A 257 -76.45 57.02 -8.06
C THR A 257 -76.49 56.29 -9.40
N LEU A 258 -77.36 56.71 -10.32
CA LEU A 258 -77.47 56.14 -11.65
C LEU A 258 -76.46 56.80 -12.61
N PRO A 259 -75.97 56.07 -13.62
CA PRO A 259 -75.24 56.67 -14.73
C PRO A 259 -76.11 57.70 -15.44
N ALA A 260 -75.58 58.91 -15.66
CA ALA A 260 -76.33 60.05 -16.19
C ALA A 260 -76.94 59.81 -17.59
N GLU A 261 -76.39 58.85 -18.34
CA GLU A 261 -76.84 58.49 -19.70
C GLU A 261 -77.73 57.25 -19.74
N SER A 262 -78.11 56.68 -18.59
CA SER A 262 -79.03 55.53 -18.56
C SER A 262 -80.46 55.98 -18.89
N ASP A 263 -81.19 55.15 -19.65
CA ASP A 263 -82.59 55.39 -20.01
C ASP A 263 -83.43 55.67 -18.75
N GLU A 264 -83.18 54.92 -17.68
CA GLU A 264 -83.86 55.12 -16.40
C GLU A 264 -83.51 56.46 -15.72
N ALA A 265 -82.26 56.94 -15.82
CA ALA A 265 -81.92 58.27 -15.33
C ALA A 265 -82.64 59.37 -16.13
N VAL A 266 -82.82 59.17 -17.45
CA VAL A 266 -83.62 60.08 -18.27
C VAL A 266 -85.07 60.10 -17.79
N ASP A 267 -85.69 58.94 -17.61
CA ASP A 267 -87.08 58.83 -17.17
C ASP A 267 -87.28 59.41 -15.75
N LEU A 268 -86.36 59.14 -14.82
CA LEU A 268 -86.39 59.72 -13.48
C LEU A 268 -86.18 61.23 -13.48
N SER A 269 -85.42 61.79 -14.43
CA SER A 269 -85.26 63.25 -14.57
C SER A 269 -86.57 63.92 -15.02
N ILE A 270 -87.35 63.24 -15.87
CA ILE A 270 -88.68 63.70 -16.28
C ILE A 270 -89.60 63.68 -15.05
N ILE A 271 -89.59 62.59 -14.29
CA ILE A 271 -90.36 62.47 -13.04
C ILE A 271 -89.96 63.56 -12.03
N GLN A 272 -88.68 63.82 -11.84
CA GLN A 272 -88.18 64.88 -10.96
C GLN A 272 -88.67 66.26 -11.39
N THR A 273 -88.67 66.53 -12.70
CA THR A 273 -89.18 67.79 -13.26
C THR A 273 -90.68 67.93 -12.97
N ARG A 274 -91.47 66.86 -13.15
CA ARG A 274 -92.92 66.86 -12.88
C ARG A 274 -93.22 67.00 -11.38
N LEU A 275 -92.44 66.37 -10.50
CA LEU A 275 -92.52 66.58 -9.04
C LEU A 275 -92.24 68.04 -8.66
N THR A 276 -91.28 68.68 -9.31
CA THR A 276 -90.95 70.10 -9.10
C THR A 276 -92.11 71.01 -9.51
N LEU A 277 -92.75 70.72 -10.66
CA LEU A 277 -93.94 71.44 -11.13
C LEU A 277 -95.14 71.24 -10.18
N ALA A 278 -95.35 70.02 -9.69
CA ALA A 278 -96.38 69.72 -8.70
C ALA A 278 -96.16 70.49 -7.39
N ALA A 279 -94.92 70.52 -6.88
CA ALA A 279 -94.54 71.26 -5.68
C ALA A 279 -94.78 72.78 -5.85
N ALA A 280 -94.39 73.35 -7.00
CA ALA A 280 -94.58 74.76 -7.30
C ALA A 280 -96.07 75.15 -7.43
N SER A 281 -96.91 74.19 -7.83
CA SER A 281 -98.35 74.39 -7.96
C SER A 281 -99.10 74.32 -6.62
N LEU A 282 -98.48 73.86 -5.53
CA LEU A 282 -99.10 73.79 -4.21
C LEU A 282 -98.77 75.01 -3.34
N PRO A 283 -99.75 75.60 -2.62
CA PRO A 283 -101.18 75.27 -2.58
C PRO A 283 -102.03 76.02 -3.63
N GLY A 284 -101.44 76.84 -4.50
CA GLY A 284 -102.16 77.82 -5.33
C GLY A 284 -103.01 77.24 -6.47
N ASN A 285 -102.66 76.07 -6.99
CA ASN A 285 -103.36 75.39 -8.08
C ASN A 285 -103.36 73.85 -7.86
N PRO A 286 -104.23 73.34 -6.96
CA PRO A 286 -104.22 71.93 -6.58
C PRO A 286 -104.65 70.97 -7.70
N SER A 287 -105.47 71.42 -8.66
CA SER A 287 -105.85 70.60 -9.82
C SER A 287 -104.67 70.36 -10.77
N GLN A 288 -103.83 71.38 -10.99
CA GLN A 288 -102.61 71.22 -11.78
C GLN A 288 -101.61 70.31 -11.07
N ALA A 289 -101.42 70.51 -9.75
CA ALA A 289 -100.57 69.64 -8.95
C ALA A 289 -101.04 68.18 -8.99
N ALA A 290 -102.35 67.93 -8.94
CA ALA A 290 -102.90 66.57 -9.04
C ALA A 290 -102.62 65.91 -10.40
N ALA A 291 -102.73 66.65 -11.50
CA ALA A 291 -102.42 66.15 -12.84
C ALA A 291 -100.92 65.85 -13.01
N ASP A 292 -100.05 66.70 -12.47
CA ASP A 292 -98.60 66.48 -12.50
C ASP A 292 -98.20 65.26 -11.64
N LEU A 293 -98.83 65.08 -10.47
CA LEU A 293 -98.62 63.89 -9.63
C LEU A 293 -99.16 62.60 -10.25
N GLU A 294 -100.21 62.65 -11.08
CA GLU A 294 -100.67 61.48 -11.82
C GLU A 294 -99.61 61.04 -12.83
N SER A 295 -99.06 61.97 -13.62
CA SER A 295 -97.99 61.62 -14.56
C SER A 295 -96.72 61.10 -13.86
N VAL A 296 -96.42 61.61 -12.66
CA VAL A 296 -95.32 61.08 -11.84
C VAL A 296 -95.62 59.65 -11.39
N TRP A 297 -96.87 59.39 -10.97
CA TRP A 297 -97.30 58.07 -10.54
C TRP A 297 -97.19 57.05 -11.68
N ASP A 298 -97.73 57.37 -12.86
CA ASP A 298 -97.63 56.53 -14.06
C ASP A 298 -96.16 56.25 -14.42
N GLY A 299 -95.31 57.29 -14.46
CA GLY A 299 -93.90 57.12 -14.80
C GLY A 299 -93.11 56.28 -13.77
N LEU A 300 -93.41 56.42 -12.48
CA LEU A 300 -92.79 55.58 -11.44
C LEU A 300 -93.28 54.13 -11.53
N ASP A 301 -94.56 53.93 -11.87
CA ASP A 301 -95.14 52.60 -12.07
C ASP A 301 -94.47 51.89 -13.25
N ASP A 302 -94.33 52.57 -14.40
CA ASP A 302 -93.65 52.04 -15.59
C ASP A 302 -92.21 51.61 -15.29
N ILE A 303 -91.44 52.44 -14.57
CA ILE A 303 -90.06 52.12 -14.17
C ILE A 303 -90.01 50.93 -13.21
N LEU A 304 -90.90 50.90 -12.20
CA LEU A 304 -90.95 49.79 -11.23
C LEU A 304 -91.34 48.47 -11.91
N VAL A 305 -92.33 48.51 -12.80
CA VAL A 305 -92.75 47.36 -13.60
C VAL A 305 -91.62 46.87 -14.49
N ALA A 306 -90.90 47.78 -15.16
CA ALA A 306 -89.74 47.42 -15.98
C ALA A 306 -88.62 46.75 -15.16
N ARG A 307 -88.38 47.19 -13.92
CA ARG A 307 -87.39 46.58 -13.01
C ARG A 307 -87.81 45.23 -12.43
N LEU A 308 -89.10 45.03 -12.17
CA LEU A 308 -89.62 43.80 -11.55
C LEU A 308 -89.89 42.69 -12.55
N GLN A 309 -89.98 43.01 -13.84
CA GLN A 309 -90.06 42.00 -14.87
C GLN A 309 -88.70 41.31 -14.99
N PRO A 310 -88.63 39.97 -14.88
CA PRO A 310 -87.38 39.26 -15.11
C PRO A 310 -86.93 39.56 -16.54
N ALA A 311 -85.68 39.99 -16.70
CA ALA A 311 -85.06 40.10 -18.02
C ALA A 311 -85.32 38.79 -18.76
N THR A 312 -86.11 38.84 -19.84
CA THR A 312 -86.36 37.66 -20.67
C THR A 312 -85.01 37.21 -21.19
N VAL A 313 -84.52 36.08 -20.67
CA VAL A 313 -83.29 35.44 -21.10
C VAL A 313 -83.46 35.12 -22.58
N GLN A 314 -82.88 35.94 -23.44
CA GLN A 314 -82.85 35.68 -24.88
C GLN A 314 -81.88 34.50 -25.07
N PRO A 315 -82.32 33.34 -25.60
CA PRO A 315 -81.46 32.18 -25.72
C PRO A 315 -80.31 32.50 -26.66
N GLU A 316 -79.10 32.49 -26.10
CA GLU A 316 -77.84 32.66 -26.79
C GLU A 316 -77.73 31.57 -27.87
N GLN A 317 -77.78 32.02 -29.12
CA GLN A 317 -77.68 31.17 -30.30
C GLN A 317 -76.29 30.53 -30.30
N ALA A 318 -76.25 29.23 -30.02
CA ALA A 318 -75.06 28.40 -30.07
C ALA A 318 -74.35 28.53 -31.42
N ALA A 319 -73.22 29.25 -31.43
CA ALA A 319 -72.29 29.27 -32.55
C ALA A 319 -71.51 27.94 -32.56
N ALA A 320 -72.02 26.96 -33.30
CA ALA A 320 -71.29 25.77 -33.67
C ALA A 320 -70.26 26.12 -34.75
N THR A 321 -68.98 26.22 -34.39
CA THR A 321 -67.87 26.08 -35.33
C THR A 321 -67.07 24.83 -34.98
N ALA A 322 -67.57 23.69 -35.47
CA ALA A 322 -66.77 22.49 -35.62
C ALA A 322 -65.79 22.69 -36.78
N THR A 323 -64.51 22.63 -36.50
CA THR A 323 -63.45 22.33 -37.48
C THR A 323 -62.74 21.07 -37.01
N PRO A 324 -62.58 20.07 -37.88
CA PRO A 324 -61.35 19.29 -37.86
C PRO A 324 -60.71 19.29 -39.25
N GLY A 325 -59.52 19.88 -39.34
CA GLY A 325 -58.58 19.63 -40.43
C GLY A 325 -57.97 18.24 -40.28
N GLY A 326 -57.78 17.56 -41.42
CA GLY A 326 -56.83 16.46 -41.56
C GLY A 326 -55.43 16.97 -41.85
#